data_AF-A0A9W5YT98-F1
#
_entry.id   AF-A0A9W5YT98-F1
#
_cell.length_a   1.000
_cell.length_b   1.000
_cell.length_c   1.000
_cell.angle_alpha   90.00
_cell.angle_beta   90.00
_cell.angle_gamma   90.00
#
_symmetry.space_group_name_H-M   'P 1'
#
loop_
_entity.id
_entity.type
_entity.pdbx_description
1 polymer ?
#
loop_
_entity_poly.entity_id
_entity_poly.type
_entity_poly.pdbx_seq_one_letter_code
_entity_poly.pdbx_strand_id
1 'polypeptide(L)'
;MMPGLVPRHTSDRACISRIVEPFLEKHVTSNVTFGEVFNRSDSCIMVSLEEGFQNRWSWSRFVGIGDAVHKMAPNIAEGANCAIESAASLANHLVSFVNGSPLYTEDRLISMLKAWEDSRKRRTRGLFIISQCAIRIEATTSWVLKLLQAFLAQCHETGIGLLTSITSRTARVDHLPLPLPQQSSAHQLLNKEHENVWSMQLSLLSLATATSLMFYVLHALLL
;
A
#
# COMPACT_ATOMS: atom_id res chain seq x y z
N MET A 1 11.84 -10.19 27.61
CA MET A 1 10.94 -9.66 26.57
C MET A 1 9.80 -8.96 27.30
N MET A 2 9.79 -7.62 27.37
CA MET A 2 8.66 -6.91 27.97
C MET A 2 7.42 -7.20 27.12
N PRO A 3 6.25 -7.52 27.71
CA PRO A 3 5.02 -7.64 26.94
C PRO A 3 4.84 -6.32 26.18
N GLY A 4 4.85 -6.41 24.85
CA GLY A 4 4.79 -5.25 23.97
C GLY A 4 3.46 -4.53 24.20
N LEU A 5 3.49 -3.47 24.99
CA LEU A 5 2.32 -2.64 25.23
C LEU A 5 1.96 -1.98 23.89
N VAL A 6 0.79 -2.30 23.36
CA VAL A 6 0.25 -1.63 22.17
C VAL A 6 0.19 -0.13 22.46
N PRO A 7 0.84 0.73 21.66
CA PRO A 7 0.83 2.17 21.89
C PRO A 7 -0.61 2.69 21.96
N ARG A 8 -0.99 3.26 23.10
CA ARG A 8 -2.34 3.81 23.28
C ARG A 8 -2.49 5.04 22.40
N HIS A 9 -3.63 5.16 21.74
CA HIS A 9 -4.01 6.41 21.07
C HIS A 9 -3.87 7.57 22.06
N THR A 10 -3.06 8.57 21.72
CA THR A 10 -2.92 9.77 22.53
C THR A 10 -2.58 10.98 21.67
N SER A 11 -3.15 12.12 22.03
CA SER A 11 -2.78 13.45 21.55
C SER A 11 -2.04 14.26 22.62
N ASP A 12 -1.71 13.65 23.76
CA ASP A 12 -0.93 14.30 24.80
C ASP A 12 0.51 14.51 24.33
N ARG A 13 0.82 15.77 24.02
CA ARG A 13 2.11 16.18 23.48
C ARG A 13 3.27 15.91 24.44
N ALA A 14 3.04 15.92 25.76
CA ALA A 14 4.07 15.60 26.75
C ALA A 14 4.39 14.09 26.78
N CYS A 15 3.38 13.24 26.55
CA CYS A 15 3.58 11.81 26.36
C CYS A 15 4.34 11.54 25.05
N ILE A 16 3.92 12.17 23.95
CA ILE A 16 4.54 11.99 22.64
C ILE A 16 5.99 12.50 22.63
N SER A 17 6.27 13.65 23.27
CA SER A 17 7.61 14.24 23.28
C SER A 17 8.69 13.29 23.80
N ARG A 18 8.36 12.45 24.79
CA ARG A 18 9.26 11.41 25.34
C ARG A 18 9.59 10.31 24.34
N ILE A 19 8.65 10.00 23.44
CA ILE A 19 8.80 8.97 22.42
C ILE A 19 9.62 9.51 21.23
N VAL A 20 9.40 10.78 20.89
CA VAL A 20 10.09 11.41 19.75
C VAL A 20 11.48 11.96 20.09
N GLU A 21 11.83 12.09 21.38
CA GLU A 21 13.11 12.62 21.86
C GLU A 21 14.33 12.10 21.10
N PRO A 22 14.49 10.79 20.84
CA PRO A 22 15.66 10.26 20.13
C PRO A 22 15.78 10.72 18.67
N PHE A 23 14.70 11.30 18.12
CA PHE A 23 14.59 11.67 16.72
C PHE A 23 14.62 13.18 16.49
N LEU A 24 14.57 14.02 17.52
CA LEU A 24 14.42 15.48 17.37
C LEU A 24 15.54 16.11 16.53
N GLU A 25 16.78 15.64 16.70
CA GLU A 25 17.96 16.13 15.96
C GLU A 25 18.14 15.44 14.59
N LYS A 26 17.25 14.52 14.20
CA LYS A 26 17.34 13.85 12.90
C LYS A 26 16.86 14.80 11.81
N HIS A 27 17.66 14.93 10.76
CA HIS A 27 17.31 15.68 9.56
C HIS A 27 16.25 14.93 8.74
N VAL A 28 15.14 15.61 8.43
CA VAL A 28 14.11 15.14 7.49
C VAL A 28 14.40 15.67 6.09
N THR A 29 15.02 16.86 6.00
CA THR A 29 15.61 17.42 4.78
C THR A 29 17.01 17.94 5.08
N SER A 30 17.73 18.43 4.06
CA SER A 30 19.09 18.99 4.24
C SER A 30 19.17 20.04 5.35
N ASN A 31 18.13 20.86 5.52
CA ASN A 31 18.13 22.01 6.43
C ASN A 31 17.00 22.00 7.47
N VAL A 32 16.22 20.91 7.56
CA VAL A 32 15.08 20.84 8.50
C VAL A 32 15.20 19.59 9.37
N THR A 33 15.17 19.80 10.69
CA THR A 33 15.16 18.70 11.66
C THR A 33 13.73 18.23 11.96
N PHE A 34 13.59 16.99 12.41
CA PHE A 34 12.32 16.46 12.86
C PHE A 34 11.78 17.23 14.08
N GLY A 35 12.67 17.74 14.94
CA GLY A 35 12.30 18.59 16.07
C GLY A 35 11.65 19.90 15.64
N GLU A 36 12.12 20.53 14.55
CA GLU A 36 11.47 21.72 13.99
C GLU A 36 10.06 21.41 13.48
N VAL A 37 9.89 20.28 12.76
CA VAL A 37 8.58 19.82 12.28
C VAL A 37 7.65 19.55 13.46
N PHE A 38 8.12 18.82 14.47
CA PHE A 38 7.35 18.51 15.66
C PHE A 38 6.94 19.78 16.42
N ASN A 39 7.85 20.74 16.59
CA ASN A 39 7.61 22.00 17.30
C ASN A 39 6.65 22.95 16.60
N ARG A 40 6.58 22.89 15.27
CA ARG A 40 5.66 23.70 14.46
C ARG A 40 4.37 22.96 14.08
N SER A 41 4.19 21.71 14.52
CA SER A 41 2.98 20.94 14.22
C SER A 41 1.77 21.49 14.98
N ASP A 42 0.67 21.74 14.27
CA ASP A 42 -0.61 22.14 14.88
C ASP A 42 -1.26 20.96 15.63
N SER A 43 -1.04 19.74 15.13
CA SER A 43 -1.57 18.52 15.71
C SER A 43 -0.53 17.41 15.67
N CYS A 44 -0.41 16.68 16.77
CA CYS A 44 0.40 15.47 16.84
C CYS A 44 -0.38 14.39 17.58
N ILE A 45 -0.52 13.22 16.96
CA ILE A 45 -1.28 12.10 17.49
C ILE A 45 -0.42 10.85 17.34
N MET A 46 -0.30 10.09 18.41
CA MET A 46 0.25 8.74 18.36
C MET A 46 -0.89 7.76 18.19
N VAL A 47 -0.81 6.94 17.14
CA VAL A 47 -1.75 5.87 16.83
C VAL A 47 -1.01 4.55 16.69
N SER A 48 -1.67 3.46 17.07
CA SER A 48 -1.19 2.13 16.71
C SER A 48 -1.41 1.88 15.22
N LEU A 49 -0.38 1.34 14.57
CA LEU A 49 -0.49 0.85 13.20
C LEU A 49 -1.14 -0.53 13.23
N GLU A 50 -2.46 -0.57 13.06
CA GLU A 50 -3.24 -1.79 13.03
C GLU A 50 -3.15 -2.46 11.64
N GLU A 51 -3.01 -3.78 11.63
CA GLU A 51 -3.01 -4.59 10.42
C GLU A 51 -4.12 -5.65 10.54
N GLY A 52 -4.99 -5.78 9.53
CA GLY A 52 -6.10 -6.73 9.57
C GLY A 52 -6.67 -7.06 8.19
N PHE A 53 -6.81 -8.35 7.89
CA PHE A 53 -7.40 -8.83 6.65
C PHE A 53 -8.50 -9.84 6.93
N GLN A 54 -9.75 -9.47 6.65
CA GLN A 54 -10.92 -10.26 7.04
C GLN A 54 -11.17 -11.43 6.08
N ASN A 55 -11.56 -12.57 6.65
CA ASN A 55 -11.89 -13.78 5.88
C ASN A 55 -13.25 -13.71 5.19
N ARG A 56 -14.14 -12.80 5.57
CA ARG A 56 -15.43 -12.59 4.92
C ARG A 56 -15.72 -11.11 4.82
N TRP A 57 -16.11 -10.64 3.64
CA TRP A 57 -16.37 -9.21 3.39
C TRP A 57 -17.87 -8.94 3.15
N SER A 58 -18.63 -9.98 2.82
CA SER A 58 -20.07 -9.91 2.56
C SER A 58 -20.87 -10.92 3.40
N TRP A 59 -22.12 -10.58 3.72
CA TRP A 59 -23.05 -11.48 4.40
C TRP A 59 -24.49 -11.08 4.15
N SER A 60 -25.29 -11.96 3.55
CA SER A 60 -26.66 -11.64 3.11
C SER A 60 -26.63 -10.32 2.30
N ARG A 61 -27.16 -9.23 2.85
CA ARG A 61 -27.20 -7.90 2.22
C ARG A 61 -26.14 -6.92 2.71
N PHE A 62 -25.27 -7.34 3.63
CA PHE A 62 -24.20 -6.51 4.19
C PHE A 62 -22.90 -6.72 3.44
N VAL A 63 -22.14 -5.62 3.26
CA VAL A 63 -20.82 -5.63 2.63
C VAL A 63 -19.90 -4.63 3.32
N GLY A 64 -18.66 -5.03 3.56
CA GLY A 64 -17.59 -4.19 4.08
C GLY A 64 -16.56 -3.87 3.00
N ILE A 65 -16.05 -2.65 3.00
CA ILE A 65 -15.01 -2.15 2.08
C ILE A 65 -13.95 -1.37 2.85
N GLY A 66 -12.76 -1.22 2.27
CA GLY A 66 -11.69 -0.43 2.87
C GLY A 66 -11.15 -1.06 4.15
N ASP A 67 -10.77 -0.21 5.11
CA ASP A 67 -10.19 -0.61 6.38
C ASP A 67 -11.09 -1.53 7.22
N ALA A 68 -12.40 -1.55 6.98
CA ALA A 68 -13.31 -2.48 7.66
C ALA A 68 -13.00 -3.96 7.36
N VAL A 69 -12.39 -4.24 6.21
CA VAL A 69 -12.13 -5.61 5.73
C VAL A 69 -10.67 -5.87 5.34
N HIS A 70 -9.89 -4.82 5.08
CA HIS A 70 -8.48 -4.93 4.65
C HIS A 70 -7.62 -3.75 5.14
N LYS A 71 -7.48 -3.59 6.46
CA LYS A 71 -6.63 -2.55 7.06
C LYS A 71 -5.14 -2.90 6.89
N MET A 72 -4.41 -2.11 6.11
CA MET A 72 -3.00 -2.35 5.79
C MET A 72 -2.09 -1.30 6.41
N ALA A 73 -0.80 -1.63 6.58
CA ALA A 73 0.20 -0.65 7.01
C ALA A 73 0.33 0.49 5.97
N PRO A 74 0.57 1.73 6.41
CA PRO A 74 0.47 2.92 5.54
C PRO A 74 1.66 3.12 4.60
N ASN A 75 2.73 2.33 4.73
CA ASN A 75 4.05 2.60 4.14
C ASN A 75 4.04 2.67 2.60
N ILE A 76 3.13 1.95 1.94
CA ILE A 76 2.98 2.00 0.47
C ILE A 76 1.86 2.92 0.00
N ALA A 77 1.18 3.61 0.92
CA ALA A 77 0.08 4.54 0.64
C ALA A 77 -1.12 3.97 -0.16
N GLU A 78 -1.31 2.65 -0.20
CA GLU A 78 -2.35 2.00 -1.01
C GLU A 78 -3.68 1.75 -0.29
N GLY A 79 -3.78 2.00 1.01
CA GLY A 79 -5.01 1.72 1.79
C GLY A 79 -6.23 2.44 1.22
N ALA A 80 -6.11 3.77 1.04
CA ALA A 80 -7.18 4.59 0.48
C ALA A 80 -7.48 4.25 -0.99
N ASN A 81 -6.44 4.02 -1.81
CA ASN A 81 -6.60 3.61 -3.20
C ASN A 81 -7.38 2.30 -3.32
N CYS A 82 -7.04 1.30 -2.51
CA CYS A 82 -7.74 0.02 -2.45
C CYS A 82 -9.19 0.17 -1.99
N ALA A 83 -9.47 1.08 -1.05
CA ALA A 83 -10.82 1.35 -0.58
C ALA A 83 -11.69 1.96 -1.70
N ILE A 84 -11.17 2.97 -2.42
CA ILE A 84 -11.83 3.59 -3.56
C ILE A 84 -12.07 2.56 -4.68
N GLU A 85 -11.06 1.74 -4.98
CA GLU A 85 -11.16 0.70 -6.00
C GLU A 85 -12.23 -0.35 -5.63
N SER A 86 -12.29 -0.75 -4.35
CA SER A 86 -13.31 -1.66 -3.85
C SER A 86 -14.72 -1.06 -3.96
N ALA A 87 -14.89 0.23 -3.66
CA ALA A 87 -16.16 0.94 -3.82
C ALA A 87 -16.60 1.01 -5.29
N ALA A 88 -15.69 1.39 -6.19
CA ALA A 88 -15.97 1.48 -7.63
C ALA A 88 -16.34 0.11 -8.21
N SER A 89 -15.57 -0.93 -7.88
CA SER A 89 -15.86 -2.30 -8.32
C SER A 89 -17.21 -2.80 -7.80
N LEU A 90 -17.55 -2.51 -6.54
CA LEU A 90 -18.84 -2.88 -5.95
C LEU A 90 -19.98 -2.20 -6.68
N ALA A 91 -19.85 -0.90 -6.98
CA ALA A 91 -20.86 -0.15 -7.73
C ALA A 91 -21.11 -0.78 -9.11
N ASN A 92 -20.06 -1.15 -9.86
CA ASN A 92 -20.24 -1.81 -11.17
C ASN A 92 -20.98 -3.15 -11.05
N HIS A 93 -20.65 -3.96 -10.03
CA HIS A 93 -21.35 -5.23 -9.80
C HIS A 93 -22.83 -5.01 -9.42
N LEU A 94 -23.13 -3.99 -8.63
CA LEU A 94 -24.50 -3.63 -8.27
C LEU A 94 -25.30 -3.14 -9.49
N VAL A 95 -24.71 -2.31 -10.36
CA VAL A 95 -25.38 -1.88 -11.59
C VAL A 95 -25.62 -3.07 -12.53
N SER A 96 -24.63 -3.95 -12.69
CA SER A 96 -24.81 -5.19 -13.47
C SER A 96 -25.89 -6.10 -12.86
N PHE A 97 -25.98 -6.14 -11.53
CA PHE A 97 -27.05 -6.86 -10.84
C PHE A 97 -28.41 -6.24 -11.21
N VAL A 98 -28.61 -4.94 -11.04
CA VAL A 98 -29.89 -4.26 -11.32
C VAL A 98 -30.29 -4.40 -12.80
N ASN A 99 -29.34 -4.23 -13.72
CA ASN A 99 -29.63 -4.26 -15.16
C ASN A 99 -29.82 -5.68 -15.72
N GLY A 100 -29.23 -6.69 -15.09
CA GLY A 100 -29.27 -8.07 -15.59
C GLY A 100 -30.59 -8.80 -15.35
N SER A 101 -31.47 -8.29 -14.48
CA SER A 101 -32.82 -8.84 -14.26
C SER A 101 -33.67 -7.83 -13.47
N PRO A 102 -34.93 -7.59 -13.86
CA PRO A 102 -35.85 -6.76 -13.07
C PRO A 102 -36.28 -7.42 -11.75
N LEU A 103 -36.12 -8.74 -11.62
CA LEU A 103 -36.48 -9.51 -10.43
C LEU A 103 -35.34 -9.54 -9.42
N TYR A 104 -35.59 -8.97 -8.24
CA TYR A 104 -34.71 -9.09 -7.08
C TYR A 104 -34.87 -10.47 -6.44
N THR A 105 -33.74 -11.16 -6.22
CA THR A 105 -33.68 -12.36 -5.38
C THR A 105 -32.46 -12.30 -4.48
N GLU A 106 -32.64 -12.63 -3.20
CA GLU A 106 -31.56 -12.59 -2.21
C GLU A 106 -30.40 -13.51 -2.60
N ASP A 107 -30.68 -14.72 -3.10
CA ASP A 107 -29.65 -15.66 -3.55
C ASP A 107 -28.78 -15.09 -4.67
N ARG A 108 -29.37 -14.34 -5.61
CA ARG A 108 -28.65 -13.68 -6.70
C ARG A 108 -27.75 -12.57 -6.17
N LEU A 109 -28.24 -11.80 -5.19
CA LEU A 109 -27.45 -10.75 -4.54
C LEU A 109 -26.27 -11.36 -3.79
N ILE A 110 -26.51 -12.40 -2.98
CA ILE A 110 -25.46 -13.12 -2.24
C ILE A 110 -24.40 -13.67 -3.19
N SER A 111 -24.83 -14.31 -4.29
CA SER A 111 -23.91 -14.85 -5.29
C SER A 111 -23.06 -13.76 -5.95
N MET A 112 -23.65 -12.62 -6.28
CA MET A 112 -22.94 -11.47 -6.84
C MET A 112 -21.94 -10.88 -5.84
N LEU A 113 -22.36 -10.65 -4.59
CA LEU A 113 -21.48 -10.12 -3.55
C LEU A 113 -20.31 -11.06 -3.25
N LYS A 114 -20.55 -12.37 -3.31
CA LYS A 114 -19.49 -13.37 -3.15
C LYS A 114 -18.48 -13.32 -4.30
N ALA A 115 -18.95 -13.23 -5.54
CA ALA A 115 -18.07 -13.09 -6.70
C ALA A 115 -17.23 -11.80 -6.64
N TRP A 116 -17.84 -10.68 -6.24
CA TRP A 116 -17.14 -9.42 -6.01
C TRP A 116 -16.08 -9.56 -4.89
N GLU A 117 -16.44 -10.15 -3.75
CA GLU A 117 -15.54 -10.38 -2.61
C GLU A 117 -14.31 -11.19 -3.03
N ASP A 118 -14.50 -12.30 -3.75
CA ASP A 118 -13.41 -13.17 -4.19
C ASP A 118 -12.49 -12.49 -5.22
N SER A 119 -13.05 -11.61 -6.06
CA SER A 119 -12.28 -10.76 -6.98
C SER A 119 -11.43 -9.74 -6.21
N ARG A 120 -12.04 -8.98 -5.28
CA ARG A 120 -11.35 -7.92 -4.53
C ARG A 120 -10.33 -8.45 -3.54
N LYS A 121 -10.59 -9.60 -2.91
CA LYS A 121 -9.60 -10.25 -2.03
C LYS A 121 -8.35 -10.62 -2.79
N ARG A 122 -8.46 -11.25 -3.97
CA ARG A 122 -7.28 -11.60 -4.79
C ARG A 122 -6.44 -10.38 -5.13
N ARG A 123 -7.10 -9.29 -5.53
CA ARG A 123 -6.44 -8.00 -5.82
C ARG A 123 -5.71 -7.43 -4.60
N THR A 124 -6.38 -7.35 -3.46
CA THR A 124 -5.91 -6.59 -2.29
C THR A 124 -4.92 -7.39 -1.44
N ARG A 125 -4.94 -8.74 -1.52
CA ARG A 125 -4.04 -9.64 -0.76
C ARG A 125 -2.58 -9.33 -1.01
N GLY A 126 -2.19 -9.11 -2.26
CA GLY A 126 -0.80 -8.81 -2.62
C GLY A 126 -0.34 -7.48 -2.02
N LEU A 127 -1.13 -6.42 -2.18
CA LEU A 127 -0.86 -5.10 -1.62
C LEU A 127 -0.78 -5.14 -0.09
N PHE A 128 -1.69 -5.86 0.56
CA PHE A 128 -1.65 -6.08 2.01
C PHE A 128 -0.33 -6.71 2.46
N ILE A 129 0.11 -7.81 1.81
CA ILE A 129 1.37 -8.49 2.14
C ILE A 129 2.57 -7.55 1.93
N ILE A 130 2.60 -6.83 0.81
CA ILE A 130 3.66 -5.87 0.50
C ILE A 130 3.72 -4.78 1.57
N SER A 131 2.58 -4.22 1.99
CA SER A 131 2.53 -3.26 3.11
C SER A 131 3.14 -3.82 4.39
N GLN A 132 2.79 -5.07 4.76
CA GLN A 132 3.31 -5.70 5.99
C GLN A 132 4.83 -5.90 5.94
N CYS A 133 5.36 -6.26 4.77
CA CYS A 133 6.79 -6.39 4.56
C CYS A 133 7.48 -5.02 4.63
N ALA A 134 6.92 -4.00 3.97
CA ALA A 134 7.48 -2.65 3.95
C ALA A 134 7.62 -2.08 5.37
N ILE A 135 6.57 -2.13 6.19
CA ILE A 135 6.64 -1.61 7.57
C ILE A 135 7.70 -2.35 8.41
N ARG A 136 7.84 -3.67 8.25
CA ARG A 136 8.82 -4.47 9.01
C ARG A 136 10.25 -4.20 8.56
N ILE A 137 10.44 -4.00 7.26
CA ILE A 137 11.73 -3.59 6.71
C ILE A 137 12.06 -2.20 7.25
N GLU A 138 11.17 -1.22 7.11
CA GLU A 138 11.40 0.18 7.53
C GLU A 138 11.59 0.35 9.04
N ALA A 139 10.86 -0.41 9.86
CA ALA A 139 10.97 -0.35 11.32
C ALA A 139 12.16 -1.14 11.90
N THR A 140 12.95 -1.80 11.05
CA THR A 140 14.05 -2.64 11.54
C THR A 140 15.17 -1.84 12.19
N THR A 141 15.78 -2.43 13.22
CA THR A 141 16.98 -1.87 13.88
C THR A 141 18.26 -2.62 13.49
N SER A 142 18.13 -3.79 12.87
CA SER A 142 19.24 -4.66 12.45
C SER A 142 20.06 -4.04 11.33
N TRP A 143 21.38 -4.05 11.47
CA TRP A 143 22.30 -3.47 10.49
C TRP A 143 22.18 -4.11 9.09
N VAL A 144 21.92 -5.42 9.02
CA VAL A 144 21.70 -6.14 7.75
C VAL A 144 20.48 -5.59 7.01
N LEU A 145 19.39 -5.35 7.73
CA LEU A 145 18.17 -4.82 7.13
C LEU A 145 18.26 -3.32 6.86
N LYS A 146 19.11 -2.57 7.58
CA LYS A 146 19.47 -1.18 7.22
C LYS A 146 20.28 -1.12 5.93
N LEU A 147 21.18 -2.09 5.68
CA LEU A 147 21.86 -2.22 4.41
C LEU A 147 20.87 -2.53 3.27
N LEU A 148 19.91 -3.43 3.54
CA LEU A 148 18.81 -3.70 2.61
C LEU A 148 17.95 -2.45 2.35
N GLN A 149 17.62 -1.65 3.37
CA GLN A 149 16.91 -0.38 3.20
C GLN A 149 17.70 0.60 2.32
N ALA A 150 19.00 0.77 2.56
CA ALA A 150 19.85 1.65 1.75
C ALA A 150 19.90 1.19 0.29
N PHE A 151 19.94 -0.13 0.05
CA PHE A 151 19.85 -0.71 -1.28
C PHE A 151 18.47 -0.48 -1.92
N LEU A 152 17.37 -0.71 -1.19
CA LEU A 152 16.01 -0.47 -1.66
C LEU A 152 15.75 1.00 -1.97
N ALA A 153 16.34 1.93 -1.21
CA ALA A 153 16.30 3.36 -1.49
C ALA A 153 16.94 3.70 -2.83
N GLN A 154 18.02 3.01 -3.23
CA GLN A 154 18.63 3.15 -4.54
C GLN A 154 17.74 2.60 -5.67
N CYS A 155 16.88 1.62 -5.36
CA CYS A 155 15.90 1.03 -6.27
C CYS A 155 14.49 1.68 -6.16
N HIS A 156 14.38 2.82 -5.48
CA HIS A 156 13.09 3.45 -5.17
C HIS A 156 12.30 3.79 -6.44
N GLU A 157 12.95 4.25 -7.51
CA GLU A 157 12.29 4.50 -8.81
C GLU A 157 11.67 3.22 -9.40
N THR A 158 12.41 2.10 -9.36
CA THR A 158 11.92 0.79 -9.80
C THR A 158 10.75 0.32 -8.95
N GLY A 159 10.78 0.58 -7.64
CA GLY A 159 9.68 0.31 -6.70
C GLY A 159 8.41 1.10 -7.03
N ILE A 160 8.53 2.41 -7.26
CA ILE A 160 7.42 3.27 -7.71
C ILE A 160 6.88 2.79 -9.05
N GLY A 161 7.75 2.43 -10.00
CA GLY A 161 7.36 1.91 -11.31
C GLY A 161 6.55 0.61 -11.21
N LEU A 162 6.97 -0.32 -10.34
CA LEU A 162 6.24 -1.56 -10.09
C LEU A 162 4.86 -1.27 -9.46
N LEU A 163 4.80 -0.40 -8.45
CA LEU A 163 3.53 -0.02 -7.81
C LEU A 163 2.58 0.65 -8.82
N THR A 164 3.10 1.51 -9.68
CA THR A 164 2.35 2.16 -10.78
C THR A 164 1.82 1.14 -11.79
N SER A 165 2.63 0.13 -12.13
CA SER A 165 2.20 -0.93 -13.05
C SER A 165 1.06 -1.78 -12.45
N ILE A 166 1.11 -2.06 -11.15
CA ILE A 166 0.08 -2.82 -10.42
C ILE A 166 -1.21 -2.00 -10.27
N THR A 167 -1.11 -0.67 -10.17
CA THR A 167 -2.26 0.24 -10.06
C THR A 167 -2.88 0.60 -11.42
N SER A 168 -2.17 0.42 -12.54
CA SER A 168 -2.72 0.68 -13.89
C SER A 168 -4.00 -0.11 -14.24
N ARG A 169 -4.29 -1.21 -13.50
CA ARG A 169 -5.49 -2.04 -13.64
C ARG A 169 -6.46 -1.88 -12.47
N THR A 170 -6.58 -0.68 -11.90
CA THR A 170 -7.56 -0.41 -10.85
C THR A 170 -8.98 -0.44 -11.40
N ALA A 171 -9.89 -1.06 -10.65
CA ALA A 171 -11.32 -0.87 -10.89
C ALA A 171 -11.68 0.63 -10.82
N ARG A 172 -12.48 1.04 -11.80
CA ARG A 172 -13.06 2.38 -11.93
C ARG A 172 -14.56 2.22 -12.07
N VAL A 173 -15.31 3.29 -11.93
CA VAL A 173 -16.75 3.24 -12.22
C VAL A 173 -16.93 3.15 -13.73
N ASP A 174 -17.52 2.05 -14.22
CA ASP A 174 -17.60 1.77 -15.67
C ASP A 174 -18.53 2.75 -16.41
N HIS A 175 -19.42 3.40 -15.66
CA HIS A 175 -20.43 4.32 -16.18
C HIS A 175 -20.00 5.79 -16.17
N LEU A 176 -18.79 6.10 -15.70
CA LEU A 176 -18.25 7.46 -15.74
C LEU A 176 -17.35 7.65 -16.97
N PRO A 177 -17.42 8.82 -17.63
CA PRO A 177 -16.53 9.13 -18.76
C PRO A 177 -15.08 9.17 -18.27
N LEU A 178 -14.17 8.71 -19.13
CA LEU A 178 -12.75 8.84 -18.84
C LEU A 178 -12.31 10.28 -19.02
N PRO A 179 -11.39 10.77 -18.16
CA PRO A 179 -10.75 12.05 -18.40
C PRO A 179 -10.10 12.02 -19.78
N LEU A 180 -10.28 13.11 -20.54
CA LEU A 180 -9.71 13.26 -21.87
C LEU A 180 -8.18 13.08 -21.81
N PRO A 181 -7.56 12.41 -22.80
CA PRO A 181 -6.11 12.30 -22.86
C PRO A 181 -5.47 13.69 -22.87
N GLN A 182 -4.65 13.99 -21.87
CA GLN A 182 -3.88 15.23 -21.85
C GLN A 182 -2.80 15.11 -22.95
N GLN A 183 -2.84 16.00 -23.96
CA GLN A 183 -1.98 15.98 -25.16
C GLN A 183 -0.46 16.03 -24.88
N SER A 184 -0.02 16.27 -23.65
CA SER A 184 1.38 16.30 -23.25
C SER A 184 2.06 14.91 -23.17
N SER A 185 1.29 13.82 -23.22
CA SER A 185 1.79 12.47 -22.91
C SER A 185 2.39 11.73 -24.12
N ALA A 186 1.98 12.01 -25.36
CA ALA A 186 2.42 11.26 -26.54
C ALA A 186 3.90 11.51 -26.90
N HIS A 187 4.39 12.76 -26.77
CA HIS A 187 5.80 13.09 -27.00
C HIS A 187 6.73 12.61 -25.86
N GLN A 188 6.21 12.46 -24.63
CA GLN A 188 6.97 11.89 -23.52
C GLN A 188 7.08 10.36 -23.60
N LEU A 189 6.08 9.66 -24.14
CA LEU A 189 6.05 8.20 -24.24
C LEU A 189 7.13 7.63 -25.17
N LEU A 190 7.38 8.26 -26.33
CA LEU A 190 8.41 7.81 -27.28
C LEU A 190 9.84 7.96 -26.74
N ASN A 191 10.13 9.03 -26.00
CA ASN A 191 11.42 9.17 -25.31
C ASN A 191 11.54 8.22 -24.09
N LYS A 192 10.42 7.88 -23.44
CA LYS A 192 10.39 6.91 -22.33
C LYS A 192 10.66 5.48 -22.78
N GLU A 193 10.23 5.07 -23.99
CA GLU A 193 10.47 3.71 -24.48
C GLU A 193 11.96 3.42 -24.70
N HIS A 194 12.72 4.39 -25.24
CA HIS A 194 14.15 4.19 -25.49
C HIS A 194 14.98 4.19 -24.18
N GLU A 195 14.64 5.05 -23.21
CA GLU A 195 15.21 5.04 -21.85
C GLU A 195 14.83 3.78 -21.05
N ASN A 196 13.59 3.27 -21.23
CA ASN A 196 13.10 2.07 -20.56
C ASN A 196 13.84 0.79 -20.94
N VAL A 197 14.36 0.66 -22.17
CA VAL A 197 15.07 -0.56 -22.59
C VAL A 197 16.42 -0.68 -21.86
N TRP A 198 17.14 0.43 -21.69
CA TRP A 198 18.40 0.47 -20.94
C TRP A 198 18.17 0.37 -19.43
N SER A 199 17.14 1.01 -18.89
CA SER A 199 16.77 0.90 -17.46
C SER A 199 16.25 -0.49 -17.10
N MET A 200 15.49 -1.15 -17.99
CA MET A 200 15.05 -2.54 -17.85
C MET A 200 16.25 -3.49 -17.77
N GLN A 201 17.24 -3.35 -18.66
CA GLN A 201 18.45 -4.18 -18.63
C GLN A 201 19.28 -3.99 -17.35
N LEU A 202 19.44 -2.75 -16.87
CA LEU A 202 20.14 -2.46 -15.63
C LEU A 202 19.36 -2.93 -14.38
N SER A 203 18.03 -2.80 -14.41
CA SER A 203 17.14 -3.26 -13.34
C SER A 203 17.09 -4.78 -13.24
N LEU A 204 17.12 -5.51 -14.36
CA LEU A 204 17.19 -6.98 -14.37
C LEU A 204 18.50 -7.50 -13.75
N LEU A 205 19.62 -6.82 -13.99
CA LEU A 205 20.92 -7.15 -13.37
C LEU A 205 20.91 -6.87 -11.85
N SER A 206 20.25 -5.78 -11.43
CA SER A 206 20.06 -5.46 -10.01
C SER A 206 19.08 -6.41 -9.30
N LEU A 207 18.07 -6.92 -10.01
CA LEU A 207 17.07 -7.83 -9.46
C LEU A 207 17.63 -9.25 -9.33
N ALA A 208 18.47 -9.69 -10.26
CA ALA A 208 19.18 -10.98 -10.18
C ALA A 208 20.19 -11.00 -9.01
N THR A 209 20.91 -9.90 -8.81
CA THR A 209 21.83 -9.76 -7.66
C THR A 209 21.07 -9.62 -6.33
N ALA A 210 19.95 -8.89 -6.31
CA ALA A 210 19.09 -8.76 -5.12
C ALA A 210 18.40 -10.08 -4.73
N THR A 211 17.89 -10.84 -5.70
CA THR A 211 17.28 -12.15 -5.43
C THR A 211 18.34 -13.15 -4.94
N SER A 212 19.51 -13.18 -5.56
CA SER A 212 20.65 -14.00 -5.11
C SER A 212 21.09 -13.64 -3.68
N LEU A 213 21.19 -12.34 -3.35
CA LEU A 213 21.55 -11.87 -2.01
C LEU A 213 20.45 -12.16 -0.99
N MET A 214 19.18 -12.02 -1.36
CA MET A 214 18.04 -12.38 -0.51
C MET A 214 18.03 -13.87 -0.19
N PHE A 215 18.25 -14.75 -1.18
CA PHE A 215 18.36 -16.20 -0.94
C PHE A 215 19.58 -16.54 -0.08
N TYR A 216 20.70 -15.85 -0.26
CA TYR A 216 21.90 -16.04 0.56
C TYR A 216 21.67 -15.66 2.03
N VAL A 217 21.04 -14.50 2.29
CA VAL A 217 20.70 -14.05 3.63
C VAL A 217 19.65 -14.96 4.28
N LEU A 218 18.65 -15.43 3.52
CA LEU A 218 17.65 -16.38 4.03
C LEU A 218 18.30 -17.72 4.42
N HIS A 219 19.25 -18.21 3.62
CA HIS A 219 19.99 -19.45 3.89
C HIS A 219 20.90 -19.30 5.11
N ALA A 220 21.56 -18.15 5.29
CA ALA A 220 22.44 -17.88 6.42
C ALA A 220 21.69 -17.71 7.77
N LEU A 221 20.37 -17.45 7.73
CA LEU A 221 19.52 -17.31 8.91
C LEU A 221 18.80 -18.60 9.31
N LEU A 222 18.82 -19.64 8.46
CA LEU A 222 18.18 -20.93 8.68
C LEU A 222 19.18 -22.04 9.11
N LEU A 223 20.47 -21.70 9.23
CA LEU A 223 21.54 -22.50 9.84
C LEU A 223 21.97 -21.84 11.15
#